data_AF-A0AA42LT50-F1
#
_entry.id   AF-A0AA42LT50-F1
#
_cell.length_a   1.000
_cell.length_b   1.000
_cell.length_c   1.000
_cell.angle_alpha   90.00
_cell.angle_beta   90.00
_cell.angle_gamma   90.00
#
_symmetry.space_group_name_H-M   'P 1'
#
loop_
_entity.id
_entity.type
_entity.pdbx_description
1 polymer ?
#
loop_
_entity_poly.entity_id
_entity_poly.type
_entity_poly.pdbx_seq_one_letter_code
_entity_poly.pdbx_strand_id
1 'polypeptide(L)' 'MNDWPIPNFPLEQFRALSFADKELCLAMIRAYCAEVALQEQIGLRPAEDDLSLY' A
#
# COMPACT_ATOMS: atom_id res chain seq x y z
N MET A 1 14.50 -17.56 -9.22
CA MET A 1 14.13 -17.30 -7.82
C MET A 1 14.21 -15.80 -7.57
N ASN A 2 13.06 -15.15 -7.61
CA ASN A 2 12.80 -13.79 -7.11
C ASN A 2 11.27 -13.77 -6.92
N ASP A 3 10.78 -14.53 -5.95
CA ASP A 3 9.38 -14.49 -5.55
C ASP A 3 9.15 -13.13 -4.87
N TRP A 4 8.76 -12.16 -5.69
CA TRP A 4 8.30 -10.88 -5.19
C TRP A 4 6.98 -11.16 -4.44
N PRO A 5 6.85 -10.76 -3.16
CA PRO A 5 5.74 -11.20 -2.30
C PRO A 5 4.37 -10.63 -2.71
N ILE A 6 4.33 -9.76 -3.70
CA ILE A 6 3.12 -9.11 -4.20
C ILE A 6 2.93 -9.53 -5.66
N PRO A 7 2.03 -10.48 -5.96
CA PRO A 7 1.91 -11.08 -7.29
C PRO A 7 1.56 -10.09 -8.41
N ASN A 8 1.07 -8.89 -8.06
CA ASN A 8 0.65 -7.86 -9.02
C ASN A 8 1.42 -6.53 -8.90
N PHE A 9 2.54 -6.49 -8.18
CA PHE A 9 3.32 -5.25 -8.09
C PHE A 9 4.12 -5.03 -9.38
N PRO A 10 4.01 -3.86 -10.05
CA PRO A 10 4.70 -3.58 -11.30
C PRO A 10 6.20 -3.29 -11.05
N LEU A 11 6.95 -4.35 -10.73
CA LEU A 11 8.34 -4.28 -10.27
C LEU A 11 9.27 -3.61 -11.29
N GLU A 12 9.08 -3.88 -12.58
CA GLU A 12 9.90 -3.28 -13.64
C GLU A 12 9.67 -1.77 -13.74
N GLN A 13 8.42 -1.32 -13.61
CA GLN A 13 8.07 0.10 -13.62
C GLN A 13 8.63 0.80 -12.38
N PHE A 14 8.50 0.17 -11.21
CA PHE A 14 9.07 0.69 -9.98
C PHE A 14 10.60 0.78 -10.03
N ARG A 15 11.28 -0.19 -10.66
CA ARG A 15 12.74 -0.15 -10.84
C ARG A 15 13.18 0.98 -11.77
N ALA A 16 12.39 1.30 -12.79
CA ALA A 16 12.66 2.37 -13.75
C ALA A 16 12.47 3.78 -13.17
N LEU A 17 11.80 3.93 -12.02
CA LEU A 17 11.62 5.22 -11.35
C LEU A 17 12.95 5.85 -10.91
N SER A 18 12.96 7.19 -10.87
CA SER A 18 14.05 7.95 -10.25
C SER A 18 14.12 7.68 -8.74
N PHE A 19 15.23 8.06 -8.10
CA PHE A 19 15.36 7.91 -6.66
C PHE A 19 14.29 8.70 -5.89
N ALA A 20 14.04 9.95 -6.30
CA ALA A 20 13.04 10.81 -5.68
C ALA A 20 11.62 10.21 -5.80
N ASP A 21 11.28 9.65 -6.96
CA ASP A 21 9.96 9.02 -7.16
C ASP A 21 9.80 7.74 -6.32
N LYS A 22 10.88 6.96 -6.16
CA LYS A 22 10.88 5.79 -5.26
C LYS A 22 10.66 6.21 -3.81
N GLU A 23 11.32 7.27 -3.37
CA GLU A 23 11.11 7.83 -2.02
C GLU A 23 9.68 8.34 -1.85
N LEU A 24 9.11 9.00 -2.86
CA LEU A 24 7.73 9.45 -2.85
C LEU A 24 6.75 8.27 -2.74
N CYS A 25 6.92 7.22 -3.53
CA CYS A 25 6.10 6.00 -3.43
C CYS A 25 6.16 5.40 -2.03
N LEU A 26 7.35 5.28 -1.44
CA LEU A 26 7.51 4.75 -0.09
C LEU A 26 6.88 5.65 0.97
N ALA A 27 6.97 6.98 0.82
CA ALA A 27 6.33 7.94 1.70
C ALA A 27 4.81 7.81 1.66
N MET A 28 4.22 7.66 0.47
CA MET A 28 2.78 7.47 0.30
C MET A 28 2.29 6.16 0.94
N ILE A 29 3.02 5.05 0.74
CA ILE A 29 2.68 3.77 1.37
C ILE A 29 2.68 3.90 2.89
N ARG A 30 3.69 4.55 3.46
CA ARG A 30 3.78 4.78 4.92
C ARG A 30 2.64 5.66 5.44
N ALA A 31 2.31 6.72 4.70
CA ALA A 31 1.21 7.61 5.06
C ALA A 31 -0.13 6.85 5.06
N TYR A 32 -0.39 6.04 4.04
CA TYR A 32 -1.57 5.18 3.96
C TYR A 32 -1.63 4.20 5.14
N CYS A 33 -0.53 3.50 5.46
CA CYS A 33 -0.50 2.59 6.61
C CYS A 33 -0.77 3.32 7.94
N ALA A 34 -0.22 4.52 8.12
CA ALA A 34 -0.47 5.32 9.32
C ALA A 34 -1.93 5.79 9.39
N GLU A 35 -2.51 6.19 8.26
CA GLU A 35 -3.92 6.56 8.17
C GLU A 35 -4.84 5.38 8.49
N VAL A 36 -4.57 4.19 7.95
CA VAL A 36 -5.32 2.96 8.28
C VAL A 36 -5.23 2.66 9.78
N ALA A 37 -4.02 2.69 10.35
CA ALA A 37 -3.83 2.45 11.79
C ALA A 37 -4.59 3.47 12.65
N LEU A 38 -4.65 4.73 12.23
CA LEU A 38 -5.44 5.77 12.91
C LEU A 38 -6.94 5.50 12.80
N GLN A 39 -7.44 5.14 11.62
CA GLN A 39 -8.85 4.82 11.39
C GLN A 39 -9.31 3.60 12.20
N GLU A 40 -8.45 2.59 12.36
CA GLU A 40 -8.70 1.42 13.19
C GLU A 40 -8.78 1.79 14.69
N GLN A 41 -7.90 2.66 15.17
CA GLN A 41 -7.91 3.10 16.57
C GLN A 41 -9.16 3.88 16.95
N ILE A 42 -9.69 4.70 16.03
CA ILE A 42 -10.88 5.53 16.27
C ILE A 42 -12.19 4.85 15.87
N GLY A 43 -12.14 3.57 15.47
CA GLY A 43 -13.32 2.77 15.13
C GLY A 43 -14.06 3.24 13.87
N LEU A 44 -13.38 3.96 12.97
CA LEU A 44 -13.96 4.47 11.71
C LEU A 44 -13.94 3.45 10.57
N ARG A 45 -13.29 2.30 10.76
CA ARG A 45 -13.25 1.24 9.75
C ARG A 45 -14.50 0.35 9.90
N PRO A 46 -15.40 0.24 8.91
CA PRO A 46 -16.34 -0.87 8.88
C PRO A 46 -15.52 -2.16 8.83
N ALA A 47 -15.91 -3.17 9.63
CA ALA A 47 -15.29 -4.48 9.60
C ALA A 47 -15.19 -4.97 8.15
N GLU A 48 -14.09 -5.64 7.80
CA GLU A 48 -13.73 -6.08 6.44
C GLU A 48 -14.74 -7.04 5.77
N ASP A 49 -15.92 -7.26 6.38
CA ASP A 49 -17.06 -8.00 5.83
C ASP A 49 -17.79 -7.26 4.68
N ASP A 50 -17.67 -5.92 4.60
CA ASP A 50 -18.40 -5.12 3.60
C ASP A 50 -17.69 -5.01 2.24
N LEU A 51 -16.44 -5.49 2.13
CA LEU A 51 -15.67 -5.51 0.88
C LEU A 51 -15.93 -6.75 0.01
N SER A 52 -16.91 -7.60 0.38
CA SER A 52 -17.31 -8.78 -0.37
C SER A 52 -18.29 -8.50 -1.53
N LEU A 53 -18.59 -7.23 -1.82
CA LEU A 53 -19.66 -6.84 -2.75
C LEU A 53 -19.26 -6.13 -4.04
N TYR A 54 -17.97 -6.11 -4.44
CA TYR A 54 -17.56 -5.71 -5.79
C TYR A 54 -16.33 -6.48 -6.31
#